data_AF-A0A962B367-F1
#
_entry.id   AF-A0A962B367-F1
#
_cell.length_a   1.000
_cell.length_b   1.000
_cell.length_c   1.000
_cell.angle_alpha   90.00
_cell.angle_beta   90.00
_cell.angle_gamma   90.00
#
_symmetry.space_group_name_H-M   'P 1'
#
loop_
_entity.id
_entity.type
_entity.pdbx_description
1 polymer ?
#
loop_
_entity_poly.entity_id
_entity_poly.type
_entity_poly.pdbx_seq_one_letter_code
_entity_poly.pdbx_strand_id
1 'polypeptide(L)'
;MAETVPLKYRAFLSYAHADTRWAKWLHAAIEKFRLDKDLVGRETALGPVPKALRPIFRDREDFSGGHSLTEATLAALDASAALVVLCSPKAAASQYVNEEVRLFRHRHPDRPVIPVLIEGSYPDNVPPALRFEIAADGTVTDHPVTILGPDLRETGDGRQLGLAKVVAGLTGVAPDDIFRRAERARRRSARVRNGIIAVLALLVVAAGTSAYLFREELKRNEKLLEATLKTATDIVNTAVAQAEKYSVPRRATLEMLHRAEALFDHMARLGRSTPELQRQKAWMLIQFARNYAILGDTTKQRARADEAQRILAALARARQDDPRVQIALAVAHDERGDVLLAQGKLADALAAYTASRAIRER
;
A
#
# COMPACT_ATOMS: atom_id res chain seq x y z
N MET A 1 26.47 46.29 3.27
CA MET A 1 25.75 45.54 2.23
C MET A 1 26.14 44.08 2.42
N ALA A 2 25.21 43.20 2.80
CA ALA A 2 25.52 41.79 3.02
C ALA A 2 25.94 41.17 1.69
N GLU A 3 27.11 40.55 1.67
CA GLU A 3 27.61 39.79 0.54
C GLU A 3 26.58 38.70 0.20
N THR A 4 26.07 38.67 -1.03
CA THR A 4 25.04 37.71 -1.42
C THR A 4 25.68 36.33 -1.54
N VAL A 5 25.63 35.54 -0.46
CA VAL A 5 26.10 34.16 -0.44
C VAL A 5 25.27 33.34 -1.46
N PRO A 6 25.91 32.65 -2.41
CA PRO A 6 25.18 31.83 -3.38
C PRO A 6 24.47 30.68 -2.67
N LEU A 7 23.21 30.45 -3.04
CA LEU A 7 22.41 29.35 -2.48
C LEU A 7 22.99 28.00 -2.90
N LYS A 8 23.47 27.23 -1.92
CA LYS A 8 23.97 25.86 -2.11
C LYS A 8 22.90 24.82 -1.85
N TYR A 9 22.02 25.07 -0.89
CA TYR A 9 21.00 24.13 -0.42
C TYR A 9 19.59 24.65 -0.68
N ARG A 10 18.68 23.73 -1.00
CA ARG A 10 17.26 24.04 -1.18
C ARG A 10 16.56 24.30 0.15
N ALA A 11 17.03 23.65 1.21
CA ALA A 11 16.62 23.97 2.56
C ALA A 11 17.66 23.49 3.58
N PHE A 12 17.63 24.12 4.75
CA PHE A 12 18.22 23.63 5.99
C PHE A 12 17.16 22.88 6.79
N LEU A 13 17.46 21.68 7.28
CA LEU A 13 16.58 20.90 8.15
C LEU A 13 17.06 20.97 9.61
N SER A 14 16.38 21.78 10.41
CA SER A 14 16.59 21.93 11.85
C SER A 14 15.67 20.99 12.64
N TYR A 15 16.24 20.29 13.62
CA TYR A 15 15.51 19.32 14.46
C TYR A 15 16.26 19.04 15.77
N ALA A 16 15.55 18.62 16.82
CA ALA A 16 16.21 18.14 18.04
C ALA A 16 16.78 16.73 17.82
N HIS A 17 17.92 16.40 18.42
CA HIS A 17 18.56 15.08 18.24
C HIS A 17 17.63 13.88 18.50
N ALA A 18 16.70 14.00 19.46
CA ALA A 18 15.67 12.99 19.75
C ALA A 18 14.74 12.70 18.55
N ASP A 19 14.59 13.65 17.62
CA ASP A 19 13.74 13.58 16.44
C ASP A 19 14.46 13.02 15.20
N THR A 20 15.67 12.48 15.37
CA THR A 20 16.53 11.96 14.28
C THR A 20 15.79 10.99 13.34
N ARG A 21 14.89 10.16 13.87
CA ARG A 21 14.10 9.22 13.04
C ARG A 21 13.21 9.97 12.05
N TRP A 22 12.53 11.02 12.51
CA TRP A 22 11.68 11.86 11.66
C TRP A 22 12.53 12.69 10.70
N ALA A 23 13.66 13.24 11.15
CA ALA A 23 14.57 13.99 10.30
C ALA A 23 15.14 13.15 9.15
N LYS A 24 15.60 11.92 9.42
CA LYS A 24 16.07 10.97 8.41
C LYS A 24 14.98 10.65 7.38
N TRP A 25 13.75 10.44 7.84
CA TRP A 25 12.62 10.17 6.95
C TRP A 25 12.29 11.38 6.07
N LEU A 26 12.12 12.57 6.66
CA LEU A 26 11.71 13.77 5.93
C LEU A 26 12.79 14.20 4.93
N HIS A 27 14.06 14.17 5.34
CA HIS A 27 15.20 14.43 4.46
C HIS A 27 15.18 13.53 3.22
N ALA A 28 15.10 12.21 3.43
CA ALA A 28 15.05 11.26 2.33
C ALA A 28 13.80 11.43 1.44
N ALA A 29 12.66 11.80 2.04
CA ALA A 29 11.42 12.02 1.32
C ALA A 29 11.50 13.26 0.42
N ILE A 30 12.03 14.37 0.92
CA ILE A 30 12.22 15.61 0.14
C ILE A 30 13.24 15.39 -0.97
N GLU A 31 14.39 14.76 -0.68
CA GLU A 31 15.43 14.55 -1.70
C GLU A 31 14.99 13.64 -2.85
N LYS A 32 14.12 12.66 -2.57
CA LYS A 32 13.55 11.77 -3.59
C LYS A 32 12.36 12.40 -4.31
N PHE A 33 11.81 13.50 -3.82
CA PHE A 33 10.62 14.13 -4.40
C PHE A 33 10.93 14.70 -5.78
N ARG A 34 10.11 14.32 -6.77
CA ARG A 34 10.21 14.80 -8.15
C ARG A 34 9.02 15.70 -8.44
N LEU A 35 9.31 16.95 -8.79
CA LEU A 35 8.30 17.90 -9.23
C LEU A 35 7.83 17.53 -10.64
N ASP A 36 6.53 17.72 -10.88
CA ASP A 36 5.92 17.42 -12.16
C ASP A 36 6.42 18.39 -13.24
N LYS A 37 6.55 17.90 -14.48
CA LYS A 37 7.15 18.65 -15.58
C LYS A 37 6.39 19.93 -15.95
N ASP A 38 5.09 19.96 -15.67
CA ASP A 38 4.20 21.12 -15.85
C ASP A 38 4.38 22.19 -14.76
N LEU A 39 4.91 21.81 -13.60
CA LEU A 39 5.25 22.74 -12.52
C LEU A 39 6.66 23.28 -12.65
N VAL A 40 7.62 22.49 -13.16
CA VAL A 40 9.02 22.90 -13.29
C VAL A 40 9.15 24.13 -14.20
N GLY A 41 9.81 25.18 -13.72
CA GLY A 41 10.00 26.45 -14.42
C GLY A 41 8.84 27.43 -14.29
N ARG A 42 7.75 27.06 -13.59
CA ARG A 42 6.69 28.01 -13.24
C ARG A 42 7.24 29.07 -12.27
N GLU A 43 6.95 30.34 -12.53
CA GLU A 43 7.32 31.43 -11.62
C GLU A 43 6.44 31.42 -10.37
N THR A 44 7.06 31.56 -9.20
CA THR A 44 6.40 31.72 -7.90
C THR A 44 7.04 32.86 -7.12
N ALA A 45 6.49 33.19 -5.96
CA ALA A 45 7.09 34.17 -5.05
C ALA A 45 8.50 33.79 -4.56
N LEU A 46 8.90 32.51 -4.70
CA LEU A 46 10.21 31.99 -4.34
C LEU A 46 11.13 31.77 -5.56
N GLY A 47 10.71 32.28 -6.72
CA GLY A 47 11.40 32.11 -8.01
C GLY A 47 10.93 30.87 -8.79
N PRO A 48 11.66 30.50 -9.86
CA PRO A 48 11.25 29.42 -10.75
C PRO A 48 11.30 28.06 -10.04
N VAL A 49 10.21 27.30 -10.16
CA VAL A 49 10.10 25.97 -9.54
C VAL A 49 11.20 25.03 -10.07
N PRO A 50 12.00 24.42 -9.19
CA PRO A 50 13.10 23.58 -9.62
C PRO A 50 12.66 22.18 -10.06
N LYS A 51 13.52 21.48 -10.80
CA LYS A 51 13.29 20.06 -11.15
C LYS A 51 13.40 19.11 -9.95
N ALA A 52 14.18 19.48 -8.94
CA ALA A 52 14.43 18.68 -7.75
C ALA A 52 14.71 19.57 -6.54
N LEU A 53 14.39 19.06 -5.35
CA LEU A 53 14.57 19.76 -4.08
C LEU A 53 15.89 19.42 -3.39
N ARG A 54 16.87 18.90 -4.12
CA ARG A 54 18.20 18.56 -3.60
C ARG A 54 19.23 19.62 -3.99
N PRO A 55 20.27 19.85 -3.17
CA PRO A 55 20.53 19.17 -1.89
C PRO A 55 19.74 19.78 -0.72
N ILE A 56 19.32 18.95 0.24
CA ILE A 56 18.82 19.41 1.54
C ILE A 56 19.94 19.26 2.56
N PHE A 57 20.31 20.36 3.22
CA PHE A 57 21.24 20.30 4.32
C PHE A 57 20.52 19.71 5.53
N ARG A 58 21.04 18.60 6.04
CA ARG A 58 20.62 18.01 7.31
C ARG A 58 21.88 17.89 8.13
N ASP A 59 21.87 18.52 9.29
CA ASP A 59 22.97 18.37 10.23
C ASP A 59 23.17 16.89 10.58
N ARG A 60 24.43 16.44 10.60
CA ARG A 60 24.82 15.05 10.81
C ARG A 60 25.73 14.99 12.04
N GLU A 61 25.09 14.86 13.20
CA GLU A 61 25.63 14.33 14.46
C GLU A 61 26.64 15.20 15.27
N ASP A 62 26.39 15.17 16.59
CA ASP A 62 27.29 15.25 17.74
C ASP A 62 28.20 16.47 17.95
N PHE A 63 27.65 17.51 18.58
CA PHE A 63 28.47 18.45 19.38
C PHE A 63 28.41 18.07 20.87
N SER A 64 29.15 17.04 21.25
CA SER A 64 29.60 16.77 22.62
C SER A 64 30.82 17.64 22.97
N GLY A 65 30.68 18.96 22.79
CA GLY A 65 31.72 19.94 23.10
C GLY A 65 31.15 21.35 23.00
N GLY A 66 31.17 22.08 24.11
CA GLY A 66 30.35 23.28 24.30
C GLY A 66 30.69 24.47 23.39
N HIS A 67 29.68 25.35 23.29
CA HIS A 67 29.74 26.78 22.97
C HIS A 67 30.21 27.19 21.56
N SER A 68 29.29 27.11 20.60
CA SER A 68 28.95 28.10 19.54
C SER A 68 28.33 27.34 18.37
N LEU A 69 27.35 27.92 17.67
CA LEU A 69 27.08 27.47 16.30
C LEU A 69 28.43 27.56 15.57
N THR A 70 28.98 26.42 15.15
CA THR A 70 30.21 26.42 14.36
C THR A 70 29.98 27.28 13.12
N GLU A 71 31.02 27.98 12.65
CA GLU A 71 30.96 28.78 11.42
C GLU A 71 30.39 27.99 10.24
N ALA A 72 30.54 26.66 10.24
CA ALA A 72 29.95 25.74 9.28
C ALA A 72 28.40 25.73 9.30
N THR A 73 27.76 25.71 10.47
CA THR A 73 26.28 25.74 10.59
C THR A 73 25.75 27.11 10.14
N LEU A 74 26.41 28.19 10.55
CA LEU A 74 26.08 29.55 10.09
C LEU A 74 26.21 29.67 8.56
N ALA A 75 27.31 29.18 7.98
CA ALA A 75 27.51 29.16 6.54
C ALA A 75 26.47 28.30 5.81
N ALA A 76 26.04 27.17 6.40
CA ALA A 76 25.00 26.32 5.85
C ALA A 76 23.61 26.99 5.91
N LEU A 77 23.29 27.71 6.99
CA LEU A 77 22.09 28.52 7.11
C LEU A 77 22.08 29.63 6.03
N ASP A 78 23.18 30.35 5.88
CA ASP A 78 23.31 31.42 4.88
C ASP A 78 23.20 30.91 3.44
N ALA A 79 23.74 29.72 3.18
CA ALA A 79 23.68 29.06 1.89
C ALA A 79 22.36 28.30 1.63
N SER A 80 21.37 28.37 2.52
CA SER A 80 20.07 27.67 2.40
C SER A 80 18.94 28.60 1.96
N ALA A 81 18.19 28.18 0.95
CA ALA A 81 17.07 28.96 0.41
C ALA A 81 15.84 29.02 1.33
N ALA A 82 15.71 28.07 2.26
CA ALA A 82 14.59 27.92 3.17
C ALA A 82 15.04 27.23 4.47
N LEU A 83 14.27 27.38 5.54
CA LEU A 83 14.44 26.63 6.79
C LEU A 83 13.23 25.72 7.03
N VAL A 84 13.47 24.43 7.22
CA VAL A 84 12.46 23.45 7.66
C VAL A 84 12.76 23.08 9.11
N VAL A 85 11.78 23.24 9.99
CA VAL A 85 11.94 23.00 11.43
C VAL A 85 11.04 21.85 11.85
N LEU A 86 11.59 20.76 12.37
CA LEU A 86 10.76 19.72 13.01
C LEU A 86 10.31 20.19 14.39
N CYS A 87 9.00 20.34 14.57
CA CYS A 87 8.36 20.80 15.79
C CYS A 87 7.89 19.61 16.63
N SER A 88 8.42 19.54 17.86
CA SER A 88 8.16 18.51 18.88
C SER A 88 8.36 19.14 20.26
N PRO A 89 7.92 18.48 21.36
CA PRO A 89 8.26 18.93 22.71
C PRO A 89 9.77 19.09 22.93
N LYS A 90 10.60 18.27 22.28
CA LYS A 90 12.06 18.31 22.40
C LYS A 90 12.66 19.45 21.59
N ALA A 91 12.14 19.73 20.40
CA ALA A 91 12.56 20.88 19.59
C ALA A 91 12.18 22.21 20.24
N ALA A 92 10.99 22.31 20.83
CA ALA A 92 10.54 23.51 21.55
C ALA A 92 11.43 23.86 22.75
N ALA A 93 11.98 22.84 23.44
CA ALA A 93 12.91 23.00 24.55
C ALA A 93 14.39 23.14 24.13
N SER A 94 14.70 23.01 22.83
CA SER A 94 16.08 23.02 22.35
C SER A 94 16.57 24.45 22.09
N GLN A 95 17.59 24.88 22.85
CA GLN A 95 18.26 26.17 22.63
C GLN A 95 18.91 26.24 21.24
N TYR A 96 19.44 25.12 20.74
CA TYR A 96 20.08 25.05 19.42
C TYR A 96 19.07 25.30 18.29
N VAL A 97 17.94 24.56 18.29
CA VAL A 97 16.87 24.75 17.28
C VAL A 97 16.33 26.18 17.35
N ASN A 98 16.12 26.72 18.56
CA ASN A 98 15.66 28.10 18.72
C ASN A 98 16.66 29.11 18.13
N GLU A 99 17.96 28.91 18.36
CA GLU A 99 19.01 29.79 17.87
C GLU A 99 19.16 29.73 16.34
N GLU A 100 19.08 28.54 15.75
CA GLU A 100 19.07 28.38 14.29
C GLU A 100 17.90 29.13 13.64
N VAL A 101 16.69 29.01 14.22
CA VAL A 101 15.51 29.75 13.75
C VAL A 101 15.72 31.26 13.88
N ARG A 102 16.18 31.71 15.06
CA ARG A 102 16.40 33.14 15.35
C ARG A 102 17.38 33.74 14.34
N LEU A 103 18.53 33.08 14.14
CA LEU A 103 19.55 33.51 13.20
C LEU A 103 19.05 33.49 11.76
N PHE A 104 18.33 32.46 11.33
CA PHE A 104 17.79 32.39 9.98
C PHE A 104 16.77 33.51 9.72
N ARG A 105 15.81 33.72 10.62
CA ARG A 105 14.79 34.78 10.49
C ARG A 105 15.39 36.18 10.53
N HIS A 106 16.42 36.40 11.34
CA HIS A 106 17.10 37.68 11.44
C HIS A 106 17.93 38.00 10.18
N ARG A 107 18.69 37.02 9.67
CA ARG A 107 19.60 37.21 8.53
C ARG A 107 18.90 37.14 7.18
N HIS A 108 17.82 36.36 7.10
CA HIS A 108 17.07 36.08 5.86
C HIS A 108 15.56 36.25 6.08
N PRO A 109 15.07 37.46 6.41
CA PRO A 109 13.67 37.69 6.74
C PRO A 109 12.70 37.36 5.58
N ASP A 110 13.17 37.44 4.34
CA ASP A 110 12.37 37.16 3.14
C ASP A 110 12.34 35.66 2.75
N ARG A 111 13.13 34.81 3.43
CA ARG A 111 13.20 33.38 3.12
C ARG A 111 12.17 32.59 3.95
N PRO A 112 11.53 31.56 3.35
CA PRO A 112 10.49 30.81 4.02
C PRO A 112 11.04 29.99 5.19
N VAL A 113 10.27 29.99 6.28
CA VAL A 113 10.45 29.09 7.42
C VAL A 113 9.22 28.21 7.56
N ILE A 114 9.43 26.89 7.53
CA ILE A 114 8.37 25.88 7.44
C ILE A 114 8.40 25.04 8.73
N PRO A 115 7.54 25.36 9.72
CA PRO A 115 7.42 24.55 10.93
C PRO A 115 6.62 23.28 10.65
N VAL A 116 7.20 22.12 10.94
CA VAL A 116 6.61 20.80 10.63
C VAL A 116 6.34 20.06 11.93
N LEU A 117 5.08 19.98 12.33
CA LEU A 117 4.68 19.30 13.57
C LEU A 117 4.78 17.79 13.43
N ILE A 118 5.58 17.16 14.29
CA ILE A 118 5.75 15.71 14.37
C ILE A 118 5.21 15.11 15.66
N GLU A 119 5.10 15.92 16.72
CA GLU A 119 4.59 15.53 18.04
C GLU A 119 4.08 16.76 18.80
N GLY A 120 3.03 16.59 19.62
CA GLY A 120 2.47 17.67 20.43
C GLY A 120 1.50 18.58 19.67
N SER A 121 1.30 19.82 20.09
CA SER A 121 0.34 20.77 19.52
C SER A 121 0.95 22.15 19.28
N TYR A 122 0.39 22.90 18.34
CA TYR A 122 0.61 24.34 18.25
C TYR A 122 -0.13 25.07 19.39
N PRO A 123 0.42 26.16 19.94
CA PRO A 123 1.78 26.68 19.71
C PRO A 123 2.85 26.05 20.64
N ASP A 124 2.47 25.20 21.59
CA ASP A 124 3.34 24.77 22.70
C ASP A 124 4.59 23.99 22.27
N ASN A 125 4.51 23.27 21.15
CA ASN A 125 5.60 22.42 20.67
C ASN A 125 6.38 23.03 19.51
N VAL A 126 6.42 24.36 19.50
CA VAL A 126 7.18 25.16 18.54
C VAL A 126 8.22 26.01 19.29
N PRO A 127 9.48 26.10 18.79
CA PRO A 127 10.50 26.99 19.34
C PRO A 127 10.02 28.44 19.53
N PRO A 128 10.42 29.14 20.62
CA PRO A 128 10.08 30.55 20.86
C PRO A 128 10.32 31.48 19.67
N ALA A 129 11.44 31.32 18.96
CA ALA A 129 11.78 32.13 17.79
C ALA A 129 10.84 31.95 16.58
N LEU A 130 9.88 31.02 16.62
CA LEU A 130 8.77 30.92 15.66
C LEU A 130 7.43 31.42 16.22
N ARG A 131 7.34 31.60 17.54
CA ARG A 131 6.13 32.04 18.25
C ARG A 131 6.07 33.55 18.41
N PHE A 132 7.21 34.23 18.32
CA PHE A 132 7.31 35.68 18.50
C PHE A 132 8.07 36.37 17.36
N GLU A 133 7.89 37.67 17.22
CA GLU A 133 8.61 38.50 16.26
C GLU A 133 10.11 38.62 16.61
N ILE A 134 10.95 38.71 15.58
CA ILE A 134 12.39 38.93 15.73
C ILE A 134 12.68 40.41 15.45
N ALA A 135 13.25 41.11 16.42
CA ALA A 135 13.61 42.52 16.29
C ALA A 135 14.79 42.74 15.33
N ALA A 136 15.01 44.00 14.94
CA ALA A 136 16.09 44.39 14.04
C ALA A 136 17.50 44.12 14.59
N ASP A 137 17.65 43.98 15.92
CA ASP A 137 18.89 43.57 16.59
C ASP A 137 19.04 42.04 16.72
N GLY A 138 18.05 41.28 16.23
CA GLY A 138 18.01 39.83 16.27
C GLY A 138 17.44 39.23 17.55
N THR A 139 16.96 40.04 18.51
CA THR A 139 16.32 39.54 19.74
C THR A 139 14.89 39.02 19.47
N VAL A 140 14.46 38.03 20.26
CA VAL A 140 13.07 37.53 20.23
C VAL A 140 12.24 38.45 21.12
N THR A 141 11.19 39.04 20.57
CA THR A 141 10.29 39.97 21.28
C THR A 141 9.17 39.23 22.03
N ASP A 142 8.30 39.97 22.72
CA ASP A 142 7.08 39.44 23.34
C ASP A 142 5.85 39.53 22.41
N HIS A 143 6.01 40.01 21.17
CA HIS A 143 4.91 40.13 20.21
C HIS A 143 4.66 38.78 19.51
N PRO A 144 3.50 38.13 19.75
CA PRO A 144 3.25 36.81 19.20
C PRO A 144 3.01 36.86 17.69
N VAL A 145 3.55 35.87 16.97
CA VAL A 145 3.32 35.64 15.54
C VAL A 145 2.84 34.21 15.32
N THR A 146 1.96 34.04 14.34
CA THR A 146 1.40 32.72 14.01
C THR A 146 1.99 32.24 12.69
N ILE A 147 2.98 31.35 12.80
CA ILE A 147 3.52 30.61 11.65
C ILE A 147 2.98 29.17 11.75
N LEU A 148 1.94 28.88 10.96
CA LEU A 148 1.41 27.52 10.85
C LEU A 148 2.15 26.77 9.73
N GLY A 149 2.30 25.47 9.92
CA GLY A 149 2.89 24.62 8.90
C GLY A 149 2.35 23.19 8.94
N PRO A 150 2.98 22.29 8.18
CA PRO A 150 2.47 20.94 7.95
C PRO A 150 2.42 20.09 9.23
N ASP A 151 1.36 19.31 9.41
CA ASP A 151 1.21 18.38 10.54
C ASP A 151 1.40 16.93 10.10
N LEU A 152 2.56 16.34 10.38
CA LEU A 152 2.90 14.98 9.94
C LEU A 152 2.27 13.88 10.80
N ARG A 153 1.57 14.23 11.89
CA ARG A 153 0.86 13.27 12.75
C ARG A 153 -0.34 12.69 12.01
N GLU A 154 -0.73 11.47 12.36
CA GLU A 154 -1.91 10.82 11.76
C GLU A 154 -3.22 11.55 12.06
N THR A 155 -3.28 12.27 13.18
CA THR A 155 -4.41 13.12 13.57
C THR A 155 -4.49 14.44 12.80
N GLY A 156 -3.42 14.81 12.08
CA GLY A 156 -3.30 16.02 11.27
C GLY A 156 -3.33 15.72 9.77
N ASP A 157 -2.34 16.22 9.03
CA ASP A 157 -2.22 15.98 7.59
C ASP A 157 -1.72 14.55 7.28
N GLY A 158 -1.04 13.93 8.24
CA GLY A 158 -0.31 12.69 8.02
C GLY A 158 0.88 12.86 7.07
N ARG A 159 1.65 11.79 6.91
CA ARG A 159 2.95 11.85 6.20
C ARG A 159 2.87 12.30 4.75
N GLN A 160 1.81 11.95 4.01
CA GLN A 160 1.72 12.24 2.57
C GLN A 160 1.31 13.67 2.28
N LEU A 161 0.21 14.14 2.86
CA LEU A 161 -0.26 15.51 2.68
C LEU A 161 0.69 16.49 3.38
N GLY A 162 1.21 16.15 4.55
CA GLY A 162 2.21 16.98 5.22
C GLY A 162 3.49 17.13 4.39
N LEU A 163 4.00 16.06 3.76
CA LEU A 163 5.13 16.18 2.81
C LEU A 163 4.78 17.10 1.63
N ALA A 164 3.59 16.98 1.05
CA ALA A 164 3.16 17.85 -0.06
C ALA A 164 3.13 19.33 0.36
N LYS A 165 2.65 19.64 1.58
CA LYS A 165 2.67 21.00 2.13
C LYS A 165 4.09 21.49 2.45
N VAL A 166 5.01 20.61 2.87
CA VAL A 166 6.45 20.98 2.98
C VAL A 166 6.99 21.39 1.61
N VAL A 167 6.73 20.58 0.57
CA VAL A 167 7.19 20.92 -0.80
C VAL A 167 6.54 22.21 -1.30
N ALA A 168 5.27 22.46 -0.97
CA ALA A 168 4.59 23.72 -1.26
C ALA A 168 5.35 24.90 -0.65
N GLY A 169 5.69 24.82 0.63
CA GLY A 169 6.46 25.85 1.32
C GLY A 169 7.86 26.07 0.72
N LEU A 170 8.50 25.01 0.20
CA LEU A 170 9.83 25.10 -0.42
C LEU A 170 9.82 25.66 -1.85
N THR A 171 8.67 25.64 -2.53
CA THR A 171 8.58 25.98 -3.96
C THR A 171 7.65 27.16 -4.26
N GLY A 172 6.79 27.54 -3.31
CA GLY A 172 5.75 28.55 -3.50
C GLY A 172 4.56 28.05 -4.33
N VAL A 173 4.51 26.75 -4.65
CA VAL A 173 3.40 26.14 -5.39
C VAL A 173 2.26 25.80 -4.43
N ALA A 174 1.01 25.95 -4.88
CA ALA A 174 -0.17 25.61 -4.08
C ALA A 174 -0.13 24.13 -3.65
N PRO A 175 -0.44 23.79 -2.38
CA PRO A 175 -0.45 22.41 -1.89
C PRO A 175 -1.29 21.46 -2.75
N ASP A 176 -2.41 21.95 -3.28
CA ASP A 176 -3.31 21.17 -4.14
C ASP A 176 -2.69 20.80 -5.49
N ASP A 177 -1.83 21.63 -6.08
CA ASP A 177 -1.10 21.30 -7.31
C ASP A 177 -0.14 20.12 -7.06
N ILE A 178 0.48 20.08 -5.87
CA ILE A 178 1.43 19.02 -5.45
C ILE A 178 0.68 17.75 -5.04
N PHE A 179 -0.40 17.87 -4.28
CA PHE A 179 -1.17 16.73 -3.75
C PHE A 179 -2.00 16.01 -4.81
N ARG A 180 -2.50 16.73 -5.83
CA ARG A 180 -3.35 16.18 -6.90
C ARG A 180 -2.75 14.95 -7.60
N ARG A 181 -1.43 14.75 -7.64
CA ARG A 181 -0.81 13.55 -8.24
C ARG A 181 -0.63 12.37 -7.28
N ALA A 182 -0.27 12.62 -6.01
CA ALA A 182 -0.24 11.57 -4.99
C ALA A 182 -1.61 10.88 -4.88
N GLU A 183 -2.67 11.69 -5.00
CA GLU A 183 -4.03 11.19 -5.02
C GLU A 183 -4.45 10.59 -6.38
N ARG A 184 -4.04 11.12 -7.55
CA ARG A 184 -4.35 10.49 -8.86
C ARG A 184 -3.74 9.09 -9.01
N ALA A 185 -2.52 8.86 -8.54
CA ALA A 185 -1.91 7.52 -8.54
C ALA A 185 -2.73 6.54 -7.68
N ARG A 186 -3.17 7.00 -6.50
CA ARG A 186 -3.99 6.21 -5.56
C ARG A 186 -5.43 6.02 -6.05
N ARG A 187 -6.08 7.04 -6.62
CA ARG A 187 -7.44 7.01 -7.19
C ARG A 187 -7.50 6.16 -8.45
N ARG A 188 -6.43 6.08 -9.24
CA ARG A 188 -6.38 5.14 -10.38
C ARG A 188 -6.34 3.70 -9.87
N SER A 189 -5.49 3.43 -8.87
CA SER A 189 -5.46 2.11 -8.22
C SER A 189 -6.77 1.78 -7.48
N ALA A 190 -7.40 2.76 -6.84
CA ALA A 190 -8.66 2.58 -6.13
C ALA A 190 -9.87 2.46 -7.07
N ARG A 191 -9.91 3.18 -8.20
CA ARG A 191 -10.94 3.01 -9.23
C ARG A 191 -10.81 1.67 -9.95
N VAL A 192 -9.59 1.23 -10.23
CA VAL A 192 -9.35 -0.12 -10.79
C VAL A 192 -9.73 -1.19 -9.76
N ARG A 193 -9.31 -1.05 -8.49
CA ARG A 193 -9.68 -1.97 -7.40
C ARG A 193 -11.19 -2.03 -7.16
N ASN A 194 -11.84 -0.87 -7.03
CA ASN A 194 -13.28 -0.79 -6.82
C ASN A 194 -14.05 -1.23 -8.08
N GLY A 195 -13.49 -1.00 -9.28
CA GLY A 195 -14.01 -1.52 -10.53
C GLY A 195 -13.95 -3.04 -10.60
N ILE A 196 -12.86 -3.66 -10.14
CA ILE A 196 -12.74 -5.12 -10.04
C ILE A 196 -13.74 -5.66 -9.02
N ILE A 197 -13.84 -5.05 -7.83
CA ILE A 197 -14.85 -5.45 -6.82
C ILE A 197 -16.27 -5.34 -7.39
N ALA A 198 -16.58 -4.27 -8.11
CA ALA A 198 -17.88 -4.07 -8.74
C ALA A 198 -18.16 -5.10 -9.84
N VAL A 199 -17.19 -5.39 -10.71
CA VAL A 199 -17.33 -6.41 -11.77
C VAL A 199 -17.50 -7.81 -11.16
N LEU A 200 -16.74 -8.15 -10.12
CA LEU A 200 -16.87 -9.44 -9.43
C LEU A 200 -18.22 -9.58 -8.72
N ALA A 201 -18.69 -8.53 -8.05
CA ALA A 201 -20.03 -8.51 -7.47
C ALA A 201 -21.10 -8.67 -8.56
N LEU A 202 -20.93 -8.00 -9.72
CA LEU A 202 -21.86 -8.11 -10.85
C LEU A 202 -21.89 -9.52 -11.43
N LEU A 203 -20.74 -10.20 -11.53
CA LEU A 203 -20.63 -11.57 -12.03
C LEU A 203 -21.26 -12.59 -11.07
N VAL A 204 -21.10 -12.40 -9.77
CA VAL A 204 -21.78 -13.22 -8.74
C VAL A 204 -23.30 -13.04 -8.82
N VAL A 205 -23.78 -11.80 -8.97
CA VAL A 205 -25.20 -11.51 -9.14
C VAL A 205 -25.71 -12.09 -10.46
N ALA A 206 -25.02 -11.88 -11.58
CA ALA A 206 -25.41 -12.40 -12.88
C ALA A 206 -25.47 -13.94 -12.90
N ALA A 207 -24.48 -14.62 -12.31
CA ALA A 207 -24.47 -16.08 -12.17
C ALA A 207 -25.60 -16.59 -11.27
N GLY A 208 -25.91 -15.89 -10.17
CA GLY A 208 -27.05 -16.23 -9.32
C GLY A 208 -28.40 -16.02 -10.00
N THR A 209 -28.52 -14.94 -10.78
CA THR A 209 -29.75 -14.60 -11.51
C THR A 209 -29.97 -15.55 -12.69
N SER A 210 -28.92 -15.88 -13.46
CA SER A 210 -29.01 -16.87 -14.53
C SER A 210 -29.31 -18.26 -13.97
N ALA A 211 -28.66 -18.66 -12.88
CA ALA A 211 -28.96 -19.92 -12.19
C ALA A 211 -30.36 -19.95 -11.58
N TYR A 212 -31.02 -18.80 -11.36
CA TYR A 212 -32.42 -18.71 -10.93
C TYR A 212 -33.40 -18.80 -12.10
N LEU A 213 -33.15 -18.04 -13.17
CA LEU A 213 -34.02 -17.98 -14.35
C LEU A 213 -33.97 -19.28 -15.17
N PHE A 214 -32.79 -19.89 -15.30
CA PHE A 214 -32.60 -21.12 -16.09
C PHE A 214 -32.63 -22.39 -15.23
N ARG A 215 -33.26 -22.36 -14.04
CA ARG A 215 -33.31 -23.55 -13.15
C ARG A 215 -33.89 -24.77 -13.82
N GLU A 216 -34.95 -24.60 -14.61
CA GLU A 216 -35.63 -25.71 -15.28
C GLU A 216 -34.83 -26.27 -16.44
N GLU A 217 -34.17 -25.41 -17.21
CA GLU A 217 -33.30 -25.82 -18.32
C GLU A 217 -32.02 -26.49 -17.82
N LEU A 218 -31.39 -25.98 -16.75
CA LEU A 218 -30.21 -26.58 -16.13
C LEU A 218 -30.50 -27.97 -15.53
N LYS A 219 -31.72 -28.18 -14.99
CA LYS A 219 -32.16 -29.50 -14.51
C LYS A 219 -32.34 -30.51 -15.65
N ARG A 220 -32.74 -30.05 -16.83
CA ARG A 220 -33.07 -30.90 -17.99
C ARG A 220 -31.89 -31.10 -18.93
N ASN A 221 -30.98 -30.13 -19.03
CA ASN A 221 -29.88 -30.12 -19.98
C ASN A 221 -28.53 -30.19 -19.27
N GLU A 222 -28.02 -31.42 -19.13
CA GLU A 222 -26.76 -31.71 -18.46
C GLU A 222 -25.56 -30.99 -19.10
N LYS A 223 -25.50 -30.89 -20.42
CA LYS A 223 -24.41 -30.21 -21.14
C LYS A 223 -24.38 -28.70 -20.84
N LEU A 224 -25.56 -28.09 -20.73
CA LEU A 224 -25.68 -26.67 -20.37
C LEU A 224 -25.20 -26.43 -18.93
N LEU A 225 -25.56 -27.32 -18.01
CA LEU A 225 -25.09 -27.24 -16.63
C LEU A 225 -23.56 -27.40 -16.55
N GLU A 226 -22.99 -28.36 -17.27
CA GLU A 226 -21.53 -28.56 -17.35
C GLU A 226 -20.80 -27.31 -17.88
N ALA A 227 -21.30 -26.73 -18.98
CA ALA A 227 -20.74 -25.51 -19.57
C ALA A 227 -20.84 -24.30 -18.63
N THR A 228 -21.95 -24.17 -17.90
CA THR A 228 -22.16 -23.08 -16.94
C THR A 228 -21.20 -23.22 -15.76
N LEU A 229 -21.02 -24.42 -15.22
CA LEU A 229 -20.07 -24.69 -14.13
C LEU A 229 -18.63 -24.40 -14.54
N LYS A 230 -18.24 -24.77 -15.77
CA LYS A 230 -16.91 -24.47 -16.31
C LYS A 230 -16.68 -22.97 -16.40
N THR A 231 -17.61 -22.26 -17.03
CA THR A 231 -17.52 -20.80 -17.23
C THR A 231 -17.43 -20.05 -15.90
N ALA A 232 -18.25 -20.45 -14.94
CA ALA A 232 -18.19 -19.85 -13.61
C ALA A 232 -16.85 -20.13 -12.91
N THR A 233 -16.27 -21.31 -13.10
CA THR A 233 -14.95 -21.65 -12.50
C THR A 233 -13.84 -20.78 -13.11
N ASP A 234 -13.84 -20.61 -14.44
CA ASP A 234 -12.87 -19.77 -15.15
C ASP A 234 -12.96 -18.29 -14.73
N ILE A 235 -14.19 -17.80 -14.51
CA ILE A 235 -14.45 -16.45 -13.98
C ILE A 235 -13.83 -16.29 -12.59
N VAL A 236 -14.05 -17.25 -11.68
CA VAL A 236 -13.53 -17.18 -10.30
C VAL A 236 -12.02 -17.24 -10.27
N ASN A 237 -11.40 -18.10 -11.08
CA ASN A 237 -9.94 -18.18 -11.17
C ASN A 237 -9.33 -16.87 -11.68
N THR A 238 -9.91 -16.30 -12.75
CA THR A 238 -9.48 -15.00 -13.28
C THR A 238 -9.66 -13.89 -12.25
N ALA A 239 -10.77 -13.92 -11.51
CA ALA A 239 -11.07 -12.97 -10.44
C ALA A 239 -10.01 -12.98 -9.33
N VAL A 240 -9.68 -14.17 -8.81
CA VAL A 240 -8.70 -14.33 -7.73
C VAL A 240 -7.30 -13.89 -8.19
N ALA A 241 -6.88 -14.30 -9.39
CA ALA A 241 -5.58 -13.91 -9.95
C ALA A 241 -5.46 -12.37 -10.12
N GLN A 242 -6.52 -11.70 -10.59
CA GLN A 242 -6.53 -10.25 -10.69
C GLN A 242 -6.58 -9.59 -9.29
N ALA A 243 -7.33 -10.16 -8.35
CA ALA A 243 -7.41 -9.66 -6.99
C ALA A 243 -6.03 -9.64 -6.30
N GLU A 244 -5.21 -10.67 -6.50
CA GLU A 244 -3.83 -10.69 -6.05
C GLU A 244 -2.96 -9.64 -6.73
N LYS A 245 -3.01 -9.59 -8.07
CA LYS A 245 -2.23 -8.65 -8.88
C LYS A 245 -2.44 -7.18 -8.46
N TYR A 246 -3.65 -6.84 -8.04
CA TYR A 246 -4.01 -5.49 -7.62
C TYR A 246 -4.12 -5.31 -6.10
N SER A 247 -3.59 -6.27 -5.32
CA SER A 247 -3.52 -6.21 -3.86
C SER A 247 -4.87 -5.92 -3.20
N VAL A 248 -5.93 -6.58 -3.68
CA VAL A 248 -7.23 -6.56 -3.02
C VAL A 248 -7.08 -7.14 -1.61
N PRO A 249 -7.68 -6.54 -0.57
CA PRO A 249 -7.57 -7.06 0.79
C PRO A 249 -7.99 -8.53 0.87
N ARG A 250 -7.11 -9.37 1.42
CA ARG A 250 -7.30 -10.82 1.56
C ARG A 250 -8.68 -11.21 2.11
N ARG A 251 -9.15 -10.50 3.14
CA ARG A 251 -10.47 -10.74 3.75
C ARG A 251 -11.62 -10.58 2.75
N ALA A 252 -11.57 -9.56 1.91
CA ALA A 252 -12.59 -9.33 0.89
C ALA A 252 -12.54 -10.44 -0.19
N THR A 253 -11.33 -10.84 -0.62
CA THR A 253 -11.16 -11.94 -1.57
C THR A 253 -11.70 -13.26 -1.02
N LEU A 254 -11.43 -13.57 0.25
CA LEU A 254 -11.96 -14.76 0.92
C LEU A 254 -13.49 -14.76 1.03
N GLU A 255 -14.10 -13.61 1.33
CA GLU A 255 -15.57 -13.51 1.40
C GLU A 255 -16.21 -13.73 0.01
N MET A 256 -15.64 -13.16 -1.04
CA MET A 256 -16.10 -13.39 -2.41
C MET A 256 -15.98 -14.85 -2.82
N LEU A 257 -14.84 -15.48 -2.51
CA LEU A 257 -14.60 -16.89 -2.82
C LEU A 257 -15.61 -17.79 -2.11
N HIS A 258 -15.94 -17.49 -0.84
CA HIS A 258 -16.98 -18.20 -0.09
C HIS A 258 -18.37 -18.07 -0.73
N ARG A 259 -18.72 -16.88 -1.25
CA ARG A 259 -20.01 -16.69 -1.93
C ARG A 259 -20.08 -17.45 -3.25
N ALA A 260 -18.99 -17.44 -4.02
CA ALA A 260 -18.89 -18.20 -5.25
C ALA A 260 -19.08 -19.70 -4.98
N GLU A 261 -18.39 -20.23 -3.97
CA GLU A 261 -18.52 -21.62 -3.53
C GLU A 261 -19.97 -22.01 -3.19
N ALA A 262 -20.69 -21.15 -2.44
CA ALA A 262 -22.09 -21.40 -2.11
C ALA A 262 -23.01 -21.45 -3.34
N LEU A 263 -22.78 -20.58 -4.34
CA LEU A 263 -23.50 -20.61 -5.61
C LEU A 263 -23.26 -21.91 -6.37
N PHE A 264 -22.01 -22.36 -6.42
CA PHE A 264 -21.66 -23.62 -7.07
C PHE A 264 -22.27 -24.83 -6.38
N ASP A 265 -22.23 -24.89 -5.06
CA ASP A 265 -22.88 -25.97 -4.30
C ASP A 265 -24.39 -25.99 -4.56
N HIS A 266 -25.01 -24.83 -4.78
CA HIS A 266 -26.40 -24.76 -5.20
C HIS A 266 -26.58 -25.34 -6.62
N MET A 267 -25.76 -24.94 -7.59
CA MET A 267 -25.85 -25.41 -8.97
C MET A 267 -25.58 -26.90 -9.12
N ALA A 268 -24.57 -27.42 -8.41
CA ALA A 268 -24.22 -28.84 -8.43
C ALA A 268 -25.36 -29.73 -7.88
N ARG A 269 -26.24 -29.18 -7.04
CA ARG A 269 -27.45 -29.87 -6.52
C ARG A 269 -28.63 -29.84 -7.48
N LEU A 270 -28.62 -28.98 -8.51
CA LEU A 270 -29.70 -28.90 -9.49
C LEU A 270 -29.66 -30.05 -10.51
N GLY A 271 -28.47 -30.53 -10.84
CA GLY A 271 -28.29 -31.62 -11.80
C GLY A 271 -28.57 -33.00 -11.19
N ARG A 272 -28.89 -33.96 -12.06
CA ARG A 272 -28.81 -35.39 -11.68
C ARG A 272 -27.35 -35.72 -11.37
N SER A 273 -27.12 -36.58 -10.37
CA SER A 273 -25.77 -36.97 -9.95
C SER A 273 -25.12 -37.91 -10.97
N THR A 274 -24.78 -37.38 -12.15
CA THR A 274 -24.06 -38.11 -13.20
C THR A 274 -22.56 -38.12 -12.93
N PRO A 275 -21.82 -39.14 -13.41
CA PRO A 275 -20.37 -39.22 -13.22
C PRO A 275 -19.62 -38.00 -13.80
N GLU A 276 -20.08 -37.47 -14.93
CA GLU A 276 -19.54 -36.29 -15.58
C GLU A 276 -19.69 -35.04 -14.70
N LEU A 277 -20.89 -34.83 -14.13
CA LEU A 277 -21.16 -33.71 -13.24
C LEU A 277 -20.37 -33.83 -11.92
N GLN A 278 -20.25 -35.05 -11.38
CA GLN A 278 -19.42 -35.30 -10.19
C GLN A 278 -17.94 -35.00 -10.46
N ARG A 279 -17.41 -35.38 -11.62
CA ARG A 279 -16.05 -35.03 -12.05
C ARG A 279 -15.86 -33.53 -12.16
N GLN A 280 -16.81 -32.81 -12.77
CA GLN A 280 -16.79 -31.35 -12.88
C GLN A 280 -16.79 -30.68 -11.50
N LYS A 281 -17.64 -31.16 -10.58
CA LYS A 281 -17.68 -30.68 -9.18
C LYS A 281 -16.33 -30.87 -8.50
N ALA A 282 -15.69 -32.03 -8.65
CA ALA A 282 -14.39 -32.29 -8.06
C ALA A 282 -13.30 -31.37 -8.62
N TRP A 283 -13.31 -31.11 -9.93
CA TRP A 283 -12.37 -30.19 -10.57
C TRP A 283 -12.50 -28.76 -10.04
N MET A 284 -13.72 -28.31 -9.82
CA MET A 284 -14.01 -27.02 -9.22
C MET A 284 -13.52 -26.94 -7.76
N LEU A 285 -13.73 -28.00 -6.97
CA LEU A 285 -13.19 -28.08 -5.60
C LEU A 285 -11.66 -27.98 -5.57
N ILE A 286 -10.96 -28.59 -6.56
CA ILE A 286 -9.51 -28.41 -6.74
C ILE A 286 -9.16 -26.94 -6.97
N GLN A 287 -9.90 -26.23 -7.83
CA GLN A 287 -9.64 -24.80 -8.06
C GLN A 287 -9.88 -23.95 -6.80
N PHE A 288 -10.92 -24.26 -6.03
CA PHE A 288 -11.13 -23.62 -4.73
C PHE A 288 -9.98 -23.88 -3.77
N ALA A 289 -9.49 -25.13 -3.70
CA ALA A 289 -8.34 -25.47 -2.87
C ALA A 289 -7.12 -24.61 -3.22
N ARG A 290 -6.76 -24.51 -4.50
CA ARG A 290 -5.66 -23.65 -4.98
C ARG A 290 -5.85 -22.19 -4.60
N ASN A 291 -7.04 -21.65 -4.82
CA ASN A 291 -7.34 -20.25 -4.48
C ASN A 291 -7.25 -20.02 -2.95
N TYR A 292 -7.67 -20.97 -2.12
CA TYR A 292 -7.49 -20.89 -0.67
C TYR A 292 -6.01 -21.02 -0.26
N ALA A 293 -5.21 -21.83 -0.97
CA ALA A 293 -3.77 -21.95 -0.73
C ALA A 293 -3.04 -20.62 -0.98
N ILE A 294 -3.33 -20.00 -2.13
CA ILE A 294 -2.86 -18.67 -2.52
C ILE A 294 -3.22 -17.64 -1.44
N LEU A 295 -4.47 -17.68 -0.98
CA LEU A 295 -4.96 -16.83 0.09
C LEU A 295 -4.58 -17.34 1.49
N GLY A 296 -3.68 -18.32 1.65
CA GLY A 296 -3.18 -18.83 2.93
C GLY A 296 -4.22 -19.40 3.90
N ASP A 297 -5.41 -19.79 3.44
CA ASP A 297 -6.44 -20.47 4.25
C ASP A 297 -6.29 -21.99 4.12
N THR A 298 -5.33 -22.53 4.87
CA THR A 298 -4.95 -23.95 4.82
C THR A 298 -6.07 -24.89 5.30
N THR A 299 -6.96 -24.41 6.18
CA THR A 299 -8.11 -25.17 6.66
C THR A 299 -9.11 -25.42 5.52
N LYS A 300 -9.49 -24.37 4.79
CA LYS A 300 -10.39 -24.52 3.65
C LYS A 300 -9.73 -25.20 2.47
N GLN A 301 -8.47 -24.89 2.18
CA GLN A 301 -7.68 -25.61 1.17
C GLN A 301 -7.77 -27.12 1.38
N ARG A 302 -7.49 -27.59 2.60
CA ARG A 302 -7.58 -29.01 2.96
C ARG A 302 -8.97 -29.58 2.76
N ALA A 303 -9.99 -28.91 3.30
CA ALA A 303 -11.37 -29.40 3.21
C ALA A 303 -11.81 -29.63 1.75
N ARG A 304 -11.44 -28.72 0.84
CA ARG A 304 -11.78 -28.82 -0.58
C ARG A 304 -10.97 -29.90 -1.30
N ALA A 305 -9.67 -29.99 -1.04
CA ALA A 305 -8.81 -31.03 -1.60
C ALA A 305 -9.29 -32.43 -1.18
N ASP A 306 -9.61 -32.62 0.10
CA ASP A 306 -10.11 -33.90 0.64
C ASP A 306 -11.48 -34.27 0.02
N GLU A 307 -12.38 -33.30 -0.20
CA GLU A 307 -13.66 -33.55 -0.86
C GLU A 307 -13.48 -33.92 -2.34
N ALA A 308 -12.63 -33.21 -3.07
CA ALA A 308 -12.34 -33.50 -4.47
C ALA A 308 -11.78 -34.92 -4.63
N GLN A 309 -10.80 -35.28 -3.79
CA GLN A 309 -10.19 -36.61 -3.82
C GLN A 309 -11.21 -37.70 -3.53
N ARG A 310 -12.09 -37.51 -2.53
CA ARG A 310 -13.12 -38.49 -2.21
C ARG A 310 -14.08 -38.75 -3.38
N ILE A 311 -14.50 -37.69 -4.08
CA ILE A 311 -15.38 -37.82 -5.26
C ILE A 311 -14.65 -38.55 -6.39
N LEU A 312 -13.41 -38.14 -6.70
CA LEU A 312 -12.65 -38.71 -7.81
C LEU A 312 -12.22 -40.15 -7.55
N ALA A 313 -11.90 -40.51 -6.31
CA ALA A 313 -11.61 -41.89 -5.94
C ALA A 313 -12.83 -42.81 -6.10
N ALA A 314 -14.03 -42.33 -5.75
CA ALA A 314 -15.26 -43.08 -5.97
C ALA A 314 -15.54 -43.27 -7.48
N LEU A 315 -15.36 -42.21 -8.28
CA LEU A 315 -15.50 -42.27 -9.73
C LEU A 315 -14.49 -43.21 -10.39
N ALA A 316 -13.23 -43.15 -9.99
CA ALA A 316 -12.16 -43.98 -10.56
C ALA A 316 -12.37 -45.47 -10.26
N ARG A 317 -12.98 -45.82 -9.12
CA ARG A 317 -13.37 -47.20 -8.82
C ARG A 317 -14.50 -47.70 -9.72
N ALA A 318 -15.46 -46.84 -10.03
CA ALA A 318 -16.60 -47.18 -10.88
C ALA A 318 -16.26 -47.19 -12.39
N ARG A 319 -15.24 -46.42 -12.81
CA ARG A 319 -14.82 -46.26 -14.20
C ARG A 319 -13.30 -46.35 -14.32
N GLN A 320 -12.76 -47.54 -14.08
CA GLN A 320 -11.31 -47.75 -14.09
C GLN A 320 -10.67 -47.41 -15.44
N ASP A 321 -11.40 -47.64 -16.54
CA ASP A 321 -10.91 -47.46 -17.91
C ASP A 321 -11.13 -46.04 -18.47
N ASP A 322 -11.71 -45.08 -17.73
CA ASP A 322 -11.88 -43.69 -18.22
C ASP A 322 -10.62 -42.85 -17.90
N PRO A 323 -9.77 -42.52 -18.90
CA PRO A 323 -8.53 -41.81 -18.66
C PRO A 323 -8.77 -40.41 -18.07
N ARG A 324 -9.93 -39.79 -18.35
CA ARG A 324 -10.25 -38.45 -17.86
C ARG A 324 -10.47 -38.46 -16.35
N VAL A 325 -11.04 -39.54 -15.81
CA VAL A 325 -11.24 -39.72 -14.37
C VAL A 325 -9.91 -40.03 -13.68
N GLN A 326 -9.06 -40.86 -14.30
CA GLN A 326 -7.73 -41.15 -13.77
C GLN A 326 -6.85 -39.89 -13.70
N ILE A 327 -6.79 -39.10 -14.78
CA ILE A 327 -6.05 -37.83 -14.80
C ILE A 327 -6.57 -36.88 -13.71
N ALA A 328 -7.89 -36.76 -13.56
CA ALA A 328 -8.47 -35.91 -12.52
C ALA A 328 -8.10 -36.40 -11.11
N LEU A 329 -8.12 -37.72 -10.87
CA LEU A 329 -7.70 -38.32 -9.60
C LEU A 329 -6.21 -38.05 -9.30
N ALA A 330 -5.33 -38.15 -10.29
CA ALA A 330 -3.92 -37.81 -10.14
C ALA A 330 -3.74 -36.34 -9.71
N VAL A 331 -4.46 -35.40 -10.34
CA VAL A 331 -4.44 -33.98 -9.92
C VAL A 331 -4.93 -33.82 -8.48
N ALA A 332 -5.98 -34.54 -8.06
CA ALA A 332 -6.47 -34.47 -6.68
C ALA A 332 -5.44 -34.98 -5.66
N HIS A 333 -4.63 -35.98 -6.04
CA HIS A 333 -3.50 -36.45 -5.23
C HIS A 333 -2.41 -35.39 -5.09
N ASP A 334 -2.07 -34.66 -6.16
CA ASP A 334 -1.12 -33.54 -6.09
C ASP A 334 -1.61 -32.45 -5.14
N GLU A 335 -2.87 -32.02 -5.26
CA GLU A 335 -3.43 -30.98 -4.40
C GLU A 335 -3.40 -31.35 -2.91
N ARG A 336 -3.69 -32.63 -2.61
CA ARG A 336 -3.55 -33.12 -1.23
C ARG A 336 -2.09 -33.14 -0.80
N GLY A 337 -1.18 -33.50 -1.70
CA GLY A 337 0.26 -33.37 -1.49
C GLY A 337 0.66 -31.94 -1.11
N ASP A 338 0.18 -30.94 -1.84
CA ASP A 338 0.45 -29.52 -1.58
C ASP A 338 -0.07 -29.08 -0.21
N VAL A 339 -1.27 -29.52 0.17
CA VAL A 339 -1.84 -29.28 1.51
C VAL A 339 -0.95 -29.89 2.60
N LEU A 340 -0.54 -31.14 2.44
CA LEU A 340 0.26 -31.87 3.43
C LEU A 340 1.67 -31.27 3.54
N LEU A 341 2.23 -30.83 2.42
CA LEU A 341 3.50 -30.12 2.35
C LEU A 341 3.42 -28.80 3.12
N ALA A 342 2.38 -27.99 2.89
CA ALA A 342 2.15 -26.73 3.61
C ALA A 342 1.95 -26.94 5.13
N GLN A 343 1.54 -28.14 5.55
CA GLN A 343 1.40 -28.54 6.95
C GLN A 343 2.69 -29.16 7.55
N GLY A 344 3.77 -29.29 6.77
CA GLY A 344 5.02 -29.92 7.20
C GLY A 344 4.97 -31.46 7.28
N LYS A 345 3.92 -32.10 6.77
CA LYS A 345 3.76 -33.57 6.77
C LYS A 345 4.42 -34.19 5.55
N LEU A 346 5.75 -34.13 5.50
CA LEU A 346 6.55 -34.46 4.31
C LEU A 346 6.36 -35.91 3.84
N ALA A 347 6.28 -36.87 4.76
CA ALA A 347 6.09 -38.29 4.41
C ALA A 347 4.72 -38.53 3.75
N ASP A 348 3.66 -37.94 4.31
CA ASP A 348 2.30 -38.04 3.75
C ASP A 348 2.20 -37.33 2.40
N ALA A 349 2.87 -36.17 2.26
CA ALA A 349 2.92 -35.43 1.00
C ALA A 349 3.62 -36.25 -0.09
N LEU A 350 4.76 -36.87 0.22
CA LEU A 350 5.47 -37.75 -0.71
C LEU A 350 4.61 -38.95 -1.13
N ALA A 351 3.88 -39.56 -0.19
CA ALA A 351 2.95 -40.65 -0.51
C ALA A 351 1.84 -40.18 -1.47
N ALA A 352 1.30 -38.98 -1.27
CA ALA A 352 0.29 -38.40 -2.16
C ALA A 352 0.84 -38.17 -3.58
N TYR A 353 2.02 -37.55 -3.71
CA TYR A 353 2.66 -37.34 -5.02
C TYR A 353 3.03 -38.65 -5.72
N THR A 354 3.47 -39.66 -4.95
CA THR A 354 3.79 -40.98 -5.50
C THR A 354 2.54 -41.66 -6.06
N ALA A 355 1.40 -41.56 -5.37
CA ALA A 355 0.13 -42.08 -5.87
C ALA A 355 -0.31 -41.37 -7.16
N SER A 356 -0.14 -40.04 -7.23
CA SER A 356 -0.37 -39.27 -8.45
C SER A 356 0.50 -39.72 -9.61
N ARG A 357 1.81 -39.91 -9.38
CA ARG A 357 2.77 -40.36 -10.39
C ARG A 357 2.41 -41.75 -10.93
N ALA A 358 2.07 -42.69 -10.05
CA ALA A 358 1.69 -44.04 -10.43
C ALA A 358 0.44 -44.10 -11.32
N ILE A 359 -0.48 -43.14 -11.19
CA ILE A 359 -1.64 -43.02 -12.09
C ILE A 359 -1.23 -42.50 -13.46
N ARG A 360 -0.28 -41.55 -13.53
CA ARG A 360 0.19 -40.94 -14.79
C ARG A 360 1.13 -41.83 -15.60
N GLU A 361 1.75 -42.81 -14.96
CA GLU A 361 2.65 -43.79 -15.59
C GLU A 361 1.90 -44.97 -16.25
N ARG A 362 0.61 -45.15 -15.93
CA ARG A 362 -0.29 -46.11 -16.58
C ARG A 362 -0.91 -45.49 -17.82
#